data_AF-A0A6P1ANR4-F1
#
_entry.id   AF-A0A6P1ANR4-F1
#
_cell.length_a   1.000
_cell.length_b   1.000
_cell.length_c   1.000
_cell.angle_alpha   90.00
_cell.angle_beta   90.00
_cell.angle_gamma   90.00
#
_symmetry.space_group_name_H-M   'P 1'
#
loop_
_entity.id
_entity.type
_entity.pdbx_description
1 polymer ?
#
loop_
_entity_poly.entity_id
_entity_poly.type
_entity_poly.pdbx_seq_one_letter_code
_entity_poly.pdbx_strand_id
1 'polypeptide(L)'
;MTIDLRKVAIATALVSIVGIGINLWYDAIARNTLTDKSSKEVTLASIPDVVKQQYRQDAAKLALRIILAENSSAATEIDLPTDLVEKLSQSLLAVYQTNSPARNAVVETYNIHTAPNPDSVIVDLDTSQEWTQAWRERKQLTNNDTINGLISRYGLEVRHFDYTDIVALQTTKPINTYALANTLETIPGITNAKVKKGVNNLLSRDIEAEIKDNYIQLNYRLSLSDCVSGCSAENWVFQVDSEGKVKYLEEINLESGIKGRSLFITSGGAPPPPWLPQNITIAPAVYAIAVYNQTGKQVTRIIPDENGSFQVNLKPGVYHLHPESSAREGFSLSNKDQKQVTVTQGQYTTINFNYFVAMP
;
A
#
# COMPACT_ATOMS: atom_id res chain seq x y z
N MET A 1 16.62 -17.38 97.39
CA MET A 1 17.95 -17.89 97.04
C MET A 1 17.77 -18.71 95.77
N THR A 2 17.73 -18.07 94.59
CA THR A 2 18.83 -17.96 93.58
C THR A 2 19.36 -19.35 93.18
N ILE A 3 19.42 -19.78 91.92
CA ILE A 3 20.09 -19.23 90.71
C ILE A 3 19.45 -19.88 89.44
N ASP A 4 18.90 -19.14 88.48
CA ASP A 4 19.37 -18.81 87.10
C ASP A 4 20.07 -19.91 86.25
N LEU A 5 19.41 -20.36 85.18
CA LEU A 5 20.06 -20.89 83.97
C LEU A 5 19.37 -20.37 82.70
N ARG A 6 19.63 -19.10 82.35
CA ARG A 6 19.57 -18.60 80.97
C ARG A 6 20.43 -19.48 80.07
N LYS A 7 19.79 -20.14 79.09
CA LYS A 7 20.24 -20.43 77.70
C LYS A 7 19.59 -21.72 77.19
N VAL A 8 18.41 -21.63 76.59
CA VAL A 8 18.12 -22.21 75.27
C VAL A 8 17.00 -21.36 74.66
N ALA A 9 17.32 -20.68 73.56
CA ALA A 9 16.44 -19.76 72.87
C ALA A 9 15.59 -20.48 71.82
N ILE A 10 14.33 -20.04 71.73
CA ILE A 10 13.49 -19.95 70.52
C ILE A 10 13.13 -21.28 69.84
N ALA A 11 11.87 -21.70 70.05
CA ALA A 11 10.87 -21.90 68.99
C ALA A 11 9.81 -22.91 69.43
N THR A 12 8.65 -22.45 69.91
CA THR A 12 7.34 -23.12 69.69
C THR A 12 6.20 -22.33 70.32
N ALA A 13 5.36 -21.71 69.50
CA ALA A 13 3.92 -21.59 69.73
C ALA A 13 3.27 -21.11 68.43
N LEU A 14 2.57 -22.02 67.75
CA LEU A 14 1.75 -21.70 66.59
C LEU A 14 0.42 -22.44 66.70
N VAL A 15 -0.63 -21.69 66.40
CA VAL A 15 -2.01 -22.08 66.06
C VAL A 15 -2.94 -22.38 67.25
N SER A 16 -3.87 -21.45 67.49
CA SER A 16 -5.32 -21.73 67.38
C SER A 16 -6.15 -20.45 67.58
N ILE A 17 -6.35 -19.67 66.51
CA ILE A 17 -7.60 -18.91 66.32
C ILE A 17 -8.04 -19.17 64.87
N VAL A 18 -9.11 -19.94 64.76
CA VAL A 18 -9.80 -20.34 63.53
C VAL A 18 -10.98 -19.39 63.35
N GLY A 19 -11.12 -18.81 62.15
CA GLY A 19 -12.33 -18.13 61.71
C GLY A 19 -12.04 -16.77 61.07
N ILE A 20 -12.29 -16.67 59.76
CA ILE A 20 -12.09 -15.52 58.86
C ILE A 20 -10.65 -15.41 58.32
N GLY A 21 -10.36 -16.12 57.22
CA GLY A 21 -9.07 -15.98 56.54
C GLY A 21 -8.78 -16.89 55.34
N ILE A 22 -9.71 -17.75 54.89
CA ILE A 22 -9.46 -18.68 53.78
C ILE A 22 -10.06 -18.17 52.46
N ASN A 23 -9.88 -16.88 52.15
CA ASN A 23 -10.17 -16.33 50.81
C ASN A 23 -9.18 -15.23 50.36
N LEU A 24 -7.97 -15.19 50.94
CA LEU A 24 -6.93 -14.23 50.52
C LEU A 24 -5.56 -14.87 50.27
N TRP A 25 -5.49 -16.20 50.15
CA TRP A 25 -4.23 -16.93 49.90
C TRP A 25 -4.15 -17.69 48.58
N TYR A 26 -5.24 -17.74 47.79
CA TYR A 26 -5.14 -18.05 46.35
C TYR A 26 -4.89 -16.79 45.50
N ASP A 27 -5.11 -15.62 46.08
CA ASP A 27 -5.09 -14.33 45.39
C ASP A 27 -3.77 -13.56 45.60
N ALA A 28 -2.80 -14.14 46.32
CA ALA A 28 -1.48 -13.56 46.57
C ALA A 28 -0.33 -14.32 45.88
N ILE A 29 -0.56 -15.55 45.41
CA ILE A 29 0.41 -16.30 44.58
C ILE A 29 0.05 -16.20 43.09
N ALA A 30 -1.18 -15.83 42.73
CA ALA A 30 -1.55 -15.44 41.36
C ALA A 30 -1.32 -13.95 41.03
N ARG A 31 -0.92 -13.12 42.02
CA ARG A 31 -0.66 -11.68 41.83
C ARG A 31 0.82 -11.26 41.89
N ASN A 32 1.75 -12.21 41.99
CA ASN A 32 3.19 -11.90 42.04
C ASN A 32 4.05 -12.62 40.98
N THR A 33 3.42 -13.15 39.92
CA THR A 33 4.10 -13.76 38.76
C THR A 33 3.63 -13.20 37.41
N LEU A 34 2.99 -12.03 37.38
CA LEU A 34 2.62 -11.31 36.15
C LEU A 34 2.99 -9.82 36.12
N THR A 35 3.93 -9.39 36.96
CA THR A 35 4.40 -8.00 37.00
C THR A 35 5.90 -7.91 37.24
N ASP A 36 6.68 -8.67 36.46
CA ASP A 36 7.99 -8.17 36.02
C ASP A 36 8.41 -8.87 34.72
N LYS A 37 7.67 -8.58 33.66
CA LYS A 37 8.30 -8.50 32.35
C LYS A 37 8.39 -7.00 32.09
N SER A 38 9.41 -6.36 32.68
CA SER A 38 9.94 -5.07 32.24
C SER A 38 9.84 -5.01 30.71
N SER A 39 8.76 -4.39 30.22
CA SER A 39 8.63 -4.05 28.81
C SER A 39 9.64 -2.95 28.64
N LYS A 40 10.87 -3.35 28.30
CA LYS A 40 11.93 -2.43 27.94
C LYS A 40 11.36 -1.51 26.89
N GLU A 41 11.03 -0.29 27.29
CA GLU A 41 10.43 0.70 26.43
C GLU A 41 11.42 0.91 25.28
N VAL A 42 11.05 0.43 24.09
CA VAL A 42 11.91 0.49 22.92
C VAL A 42 11.92 1.95 22.49
N THR A 43 12.88 2.71 23.02
CA THR A 43 13.08 4.10 22.62
C THR A 43 13.58 4.16 21.18
N LEU A 44 13.31 5.26 20.46
CA LEU A 44 13.86 5.50 19.11
C LEU A 44 15.40 5.34 19.06
N ALA A 45 16.09 5.54 20.19
CA ALA A 45 17.52 5.35 20.32
C ALA A 45 17.98 3.90 20.11
N SER A 46 17.11 2.89 20.31
CA SER A 46 17.47 1.48 20.11
C SER A 46 17.30 0.99 18.67
N ILE A 47 16.72 1.79 17.77
CA ILE A 47 16.60 1.42 16.35
C ILE A 47 17.96 1.60 15.65
N PRO A 48 18.47 0.61 14.90
CA PRO A 48 19.70 0.76 14.12
C PRO A 48 19.62 1.93 13.11
N ASP A 49 20.71 2.68 12.96
CA ASP A 49 20.71 3.86 12.08
C ASP A 49 20.43 3.53 10.61
N VAL A 50 20.81 2.33 10.16
CA VAL A 50 20.47 1.83 8.82
C VAL A 50 18.96 1.75 8.61
N VAL A 51 18.20 1.32 9.63
CA VAL A 51 16.73 1.23 9.58
C VAL A 51 16.12 2.63 9.60
N LYS A 52 16.64 3.53 10.45
CA LYS A 52 16.21 4.94 10.46
C LYS A 52 16.41 5.60 9.09
N GLN A 53 17.58 5.39 8.49
CA GLN A 53 17.91 5.95 7.19
C GLN A 53 17.01 5.39 6.08
N GLN A 54 16.71 4.09 6.12
CA GLN A 54 15.79 3.46 5.17
C GLN A 54 14.38 4.04 5.27
N TYR A 55 13.80 4.13 6.47
CA TYR A 55 12.48 4.74 6.65
C TYR A 55 12.46 6.25 6.41
N ARG A 56 13.58 6.95 6.56
CA ARG A 56 13.72 8.36 6.15
C ARG A 56 13.64 8.50 4.62
N GLN A 57 14.23 7.57 3.86
CA GLN A 57 14.09 7.54 2.40
C GLN A 57 12.65 7.24 1.97
N ASP A 58 11.98 6.30 2.64
CA ASP A 58 10.55 6.04 2.42
C ASP A 58 9.69 7.26 2.73
N ALA A 59 9.89 7.88 3.88
CA ALA A 59 9.19 9.08 4.30
C ALA A 59 9.36 10.22 3.29
N ALA A 60 10.56 10.40 2.74
CA ALA A 60 10.81 11.43 1.75
C ALA A 60 10.09 11.14 0.42
N LYS A 61 9.96 9.87 0.03
CA LYS A 61 9.16 9.51 -1.14
C LYS A 61 7.67 9.75 -0.92
N LEU A 62 7.15 9.44 0.28
CA LEU A 62 5.79 9.75 0.68
C LEU A 62 5.53 11.25 0.69
N ALA A 63 6.45 12.04 1.25
CA ALA A 63 6.37 13.49 1.27
C ALA A 63 6.23 14.07 -0.14
N LEU A 64 7.05 13.60 -1.09
CA LEU A 64 6.94 14.00 -2.50
C LEU A 64 5.55 13.69 -3.08
N ARG A 65 5.00 12.50 -2.82
CA ARG A 65 3.66 12.13 -3.32
C ARG A 65 2.57 13.03 -2.76
N ILE A 66 2.65 13.34 -1.45
CA ILE A 66 1.69 14.21 -0.77
C ILE A 66 1.73 15.63 -1.34
N ILE A 67 2.91 16.27 -1.42
CA ILE A 67 3.00 17.65 -1.92
C ILE A 67 2.51 17.78 -3.37
N LEU A 68 2.74 16.76 -4.20
CA LEU A 68 2.24 16.72 -5.58
C LEU A 68 0.73 16.51 -5.64
N ALA A 69 0.18 15.59 -4.83
CA ALA A 69 -1.25 15.28 -4.80
C ALA A 69 -2.09 16.46 -4.25
N GLU A 70 -1.57 17.18 -3.27
CA GLU A 70 -2.22 18.34 -2.66
C GLU A 70 -2.01 19.63 -3.46
N ASN A 71 -1.19 19.60 -4.51
CA ASN A 71 -0.76 20.78 -5.27
C ASN A 71 -0.22 21.89 -4.34
N SER A 72 0.57 21.49 -3.34
CA SER A 72 1.16 22.38 -2.35
C SER A 72 2.15 23.34 -3.01
N SER A 73 2.38 24.52 -2.44
CA SER A 73 3.44 25.43 -2.89
C SER A 73 4.83 24.77 -2.82
N ALA A 74 5.02 23.79 -1.93
CA ALA A 74 6.26 23.01 -1.86
C ALA A 74 6.50 22.14 -3.12
N ALA A 75 5.48 21.90 -3.95
CA ALA A 75 5.63 21.13 -5.18
C ALA A 75 6.54 21.80 -6.23
N THR A 76 6.80 23.11 -6.10
CA THR A 76 7.73 23.85 -6.97
C THR A 76 9.17 23.88 -6.44
N GLU A 77 9.40 23.40 -5.22
CA GLU A 77 10.73 23.38 -4.59
C GLU A 77 11.43 22.05 -4.84
N ILE A 78 12.74 22.08 -5.09
CA ILE A 78 13.56 20.87 -5.27
C ILE A 78 13.74 20.14 -3.93
N ASP A 79 13.98 20.91 -2.86
CA ASP A 79 14.09 20.37 -1.50
C ASP A 79 12.71 20.00 -0.96
N LEU A 80 12.62 18.82 -0.33
CA LEU A 80 11.38 18.38 0.30
C LEU A 80 11.21 19.06 1.67
N PRO A 81 9.97 19.38 2.09
CA PRO A 81 9.72 19.98 3.42
C PRO A 81 10.23 19.06 4.53
N THR A 82 11.28 19.49 5.25
CA THR A 82 11.97 18.64 6.23
C THR A 82 11.04 18.19 7.35
N ASP A 83 10.14 19.06 7.81
CA ASP A 83 9.16 18.73 8.86
C ASP A 83 8.20 17.62 8.42
N LEU A 84 7.78 17.62 7.15
CA LEU A 84 6.91 16.58 6.60
C LEU A 84 7.65 15.24 6.50
N VAL A 85 8.89 15.26 6.00
CA VAL A 85 9.73 14.05 5.91
C VAL A 85 9.97 13.47 7.31
N GLU A 86 10.31 14.31 8.29
CA GLU A 86 10.56 13.87 9.66
C GLU A 86 9.29 13.30 10.31
N LYS A 87 8.15 13.98 10.17
CA LYS A 87 6.85 13.51 10.68
C LYS A 87 6.46 12.15 10.11
N LEU A 88 6.63 11.95 8.81
CA LEU A 88 6.37 10.67 8.14
C LEU A 88 7.38 9.59 8.56
N SER A 89 8.66 9.94 8.72
CA SER A 89 9.71 9.02 9.16
C SER A 89 9.44 8.51 10.57
N GLN A 90 9.09 9.41 11.49
CA GLN A 90 8.68 9.06 12.85
C GLN A 90 7.44 8.16 12.85
N SER A 91 6.47 8.41 11.97
CA SER A 91 5.27 7.57 11.85
C SER A 91 5.60 6.15 11.38
N LEU A 92 6.47 6.00 10.38
CA LEU A 92 6.94 4.70 9.89
C LEU A 92 7.73 3.94 10.97
N LEU A 93 8.60 4.65 11.71
CA LEU A 93 9.38 4.06 12.80
C LEU A 93 8.51 3.66 13.99
N ALA A 94 7.44 4.41 14.27
CA ALA A 94 6.46 4.03 15.28
C ALA A 94 5.82 2.68 14.93
N VAL A 95 5.40 2.48 13.67
CA VAL A 95 4.90 1.17 13.20
C VAL A 95 5.96 0.09 13.37
N TYR A 96 7.21 0.34 12.94
CA TYR A 96 8.34 -0.59 13.09
C TYR A 96 8.56 -1.05 14.53
N GLN A 97 8.34 -0.18 15.52
CA GLN A 97 8.55 -0.52 16.94
C GLN A 97 7.38 -1.30 17.57
N THR A 98 6.20 -1.32 16.95
CA THR A 98 5.05 -2.02 17.53
C THR A 98 5.31 -3.52 17.67
N ASN A 99 4.70 -4.14 18.68
CA ASN A 99 4.70 -5.59 18.84
C ASN A 99 3.33 -6.13 18.40
N SER A 100 3.15 -6.35 17.09
CA SER A 100 1.91 -6.89 16.53
C SER A 100 2.20 -7.84 15.36
N PRO A 101 1.36 -8.86 15.12
CA PRO A 101 1.51 -9.72 13.95
C PRO A 101 1.48 -8.95 12.62
N ALA A 102 0.67 -7.89 12.54
CA ALA A 102 0.59 -7.01 11.38
C ALA A 102 1.91 -6.30 11.08
N ARG A 103 2.59 -5.82 12.13
CA ARG A 103 3.94 -5.27 11.98
C ARG A 103 4.90 -6.30 11.43
N ASN A 104 4.88 -7.52 11.98
CA ASN A 104 5.79 -8.57 11.52
C ASN A 104 5.55 -8.90 10.05
N ALA A 105 4.28 -8.90 9.61
CA ALA A 105 3.95 -9.06 8.19
C ALA A 105 4.60 -7.98 7.31
N VAL A 106 4.39 -6.70 7.62
CA VAL A 106 4.87 -5.62 6.75
C VAL A 106 6.37 -5.36 6.85
N VAL A 107 6.98 -5.59 8.02
CA VAL A 107 8.41 -5.30 8.27
C VAL A 107 9.29 -6.52 8.03
N GLU A 108 8.94 -7.68 8.59
CA GLU A 108 9.84 -8.84 8.66
C GLU A 108 9.55 -9.85 7.53
N THR A 109 8.28 -10.18 7.32
CA THR A 109 7.87 -11.18 6.33
C THR A 109 7.98 -10.64 4.91
N TYR A 110 7.34 -9.49 4.65
CA TYR A 110 7.22 -8.95 3.29
C TYR A 110 8.18 -7.80 3.01
N ASN A 111 8.81 -7.23 4.05
CA ASN A 111 9.77 -6.12 3.94
C ASN A 111 9.24 -5.03 2.98
N ILE A 112 8.04 -4.53 3.27
CA ILE A 112 7.31 -3.58 2.43
C ILE A 112 7.90 -2.20 2.64
N HIS A 113 8.32 -1.59 1.54
CA HIS A 113 8.84 -0.23 1.45
C HIS A 113 8.07 0.55 0.39
N THR A 114 8.27 1.85 0.38
CA THR A 114 7.66 2.70 -0.65
C THR A 114 8.19 2.34 -2.02
N ALA A 115 7.28 2.22 -2.98
CA ALA A 115 7.62 2.05 -4.39
C ALA A 115 8.56 3.18 -4.84
N PRO A 116 9.50 2.89 -5.75
CA PRO A 116 10.49 3.87 -6.18
C PRO A 116 9.80 5.11 -6.76
N ASN A 117 10.19 6.28 -6.27
CA ASN A 117 9.92 7.52 -6.99
C ASN A 117 10.95 7.67 -8.11
N PRO A 118 10.66 8.47 -9.13
CA PRO A 118 11.65 8.82 -10.13
C PRO A 118 12.88 9.46 -9.48
N ASP A 119 14.03 8.85 -9.70
CA ASP A 119 15.34 9.24 -9.17
C ASP A 119 16.21 9.98 -10.21
N SER A 120 15.64 10.19 -11.41
CA SER A 120 16.38 10.70 -12.55
C SER A 120 15.55 11.64 -13.42
N VAL A 121 16.23 12.64 -13.97
CA VAL A 121 15.70 13.59 -14.96
C VAL A 121 16.47 13.40 -16.26
N ILE A 122 15.76 13.14 -17.36
CA ILE A 122 16.30 13.09 -18.70
C ILE A 122 16.29 14.51 -19.27
N VAL A 123 17.41 14.93 -19.83
CA VAL A 123 17.65 16.29 -20.33
C VAL A 123 18.12 16.22 -21.78
N ASP A 124 17.45 16.97 -22.65
CA ASP A 124 17.81 17.15 -24.06
C ASP A 124 18.62 18.45 -24.22
N LEU A 125 19.80 18.36 -24.82
CA LEU A 125 20.76 19.46 -24.89
C LEU A 125 20.66 20.27 -26.19
N ASP A 126 20.74 21.59 -26.08
CA ASP A 126 21.05 22.48 -27.21
C ASP A 126 22.57 22.58 -27.38
N THR A 127 23.07 21.88 -28.40
CA THR A 127 24.50 21.78 -28.69
C THR A 127 25.14 23.06 -29.20
N SER A 128 24.37 24.14 -29.41
CA SER A 128 24.92 25.46 -29.70
C SER A 128 25.53 26.13 -28.46
N GLN A 129 25.16 25.70 -27.25
CA GLN A 129 25.72 26.23 -26.01
C GLN A 129 27.04 25.54 -25.66
N GLU A 130 28.11 26.32 -25.48
CA GLU A 130 29.47 25.81 -25.24
C GLU A 130 29.55 24.81 -24.08
N TRP A 131 28.81 25.06 -23.00
CA TRP A 131 28.87 24.23 -21.79
C TRP A 131 28.37 22.79 -22.01
N THR A 132 27.45 22.60 -22.96
CA THR A 132 26.87 21.28 -23.26
C THR A 132 27.91 20.32 -23.86
N GLN A 133 28.97 20.85 -24.47
CA GLN A 133 30.06 20.05 -25.03
C GLN A 133 30.77 19.21 -23.95
N ALA A 134 30.86 19.71 -22.71
CA ALA A 134 31.44 18.93 -21.62
C ALA A 134 30.65 17.64 -21.34
N TRP A 135 29.31 17.72 -21.36
CA TRP A 135 28.46 16.54 -21.21
C TRP A 135 28.51 15.62 -22.45
N ARG A 136 28.64 16.15 -23.67
CA ARG A 136 28.88 15.32 -24.87
C ARG A 136 30.21 14.55 -24.78
N GLU A 137 31.21 15.14 -24.14
CA GLU A 137 32.51 14.55 -23.84
C GLU A 137 32.50 13.66 -22.58
N ARG A 138 31.32 13.34 -22.04
CA ARG A 138 31.13 12.48 -20.88
C ARG A 138 31.75 13.00 -19.57
N LYS A 139 31.91 14.32 -19.46
CA LYS A 139 32.39 14.96 -18.23
C LYS A 139 31.24 15.16 -17.26
N GLN A 140 31.53 14.99 -15.97
CA GLN A 140 30.56 15.24 -14.91
C GLN A 140 30.26 16.75 -14.75
N LEU A 141 31.28 17.58 -14.78
CA LEU A 141 31.18 19.04 -14.59
C LEU A 141 31.34 19.78 -15.92
N THR A 142 30.79 20.99 -15.97
CA THR A 142 30.78 21.88 -17.15
C THR A 142 31.45 23.21 -16.81
N ASN A 143 31.47 24.18 -17.74
CA ASN A 143 31.81 25.59 -17.45
C ASN A 143 30.58 26.44 -17.08
N ASN A 144 29.41 25.83 -16.88
CA ASN A 144 28.19 26.50 -16.40
C ASN A 144 28.04 26.31 -14.88
N ASP A 145 28.28 27.38 -14.12
CA ASP A 145 28.25 27.36 -12.65
C ASP A 145 26.88 27.00 -12.07
N THR A 146 25.79 27.38 -12.74
CA THR A 146 24.43 27.03 -12.30
C THR A 146 24.22 25.52 -12.35
N ILE A 147 24.60 24.87 -13.45
CA ILE A 147 24.54 23.41 -13.60
C ILE A 147 25.44 22.72 -12.56
N ASN A 148 26.67 23.20 -12.40
CA ASN A 148 27.60 22.62 -11.43
C ASN A 148 27.09 22.75 -9.99
N GLY A 149 26.46 23.88 -9.65
CA GLY A 149 25.82 24.11 -8.37
C GLY A 149 24.69 23.10 -8.08
N LEU A 150 23.84 22.81 -9.08
CA LEU A 150 22.81 21.78 -8.97
C LEU A 150 23.41 20.38 -8.79
N ILE A 151 24.43 20.05 -9.58
CA ILE A 151 25.15 18.77 -9.47
C ILE A 151 25.70 18.57 -8.06
N SER A 152 26.43 19.55 -7.53
CA SER A 152 27.04 19.45 -6.21
C SER A 152 26.01 19.45 -5.08
N ARG A 153 25.02 20.36 -5.11
CA ARG A 153 24.00 20.47 -4.05
C ARG A 153 23.19 19.19 -3.92
N TYR A 154 22.74 18.62 -5.03
CA TYR A 154 21.85 17.47 -5.03
C TYR A 154 22.55 16.13 -5.29
N GLY A 155 23.88 16.14 -5.39
CA GLY A 155 24.67 14.93 -5.65
C GLY A 155 24.21 14.22 -6.93
N LEU A 156 24.02 14.99 -8.00
CA LEU A 156 23.56 14.46 -9.28
C LEU A 156 24.73 13.77 -9.99
N GLU A 157 24.48 12.62 -10.60
CA GLU A 157 25.41 11.91 -11.49
C GLU A 157 24.94 12.04 -12.94
N VAL A 158 25.85 12.41 -13.84
CA VAL A 158 25.53 12.52 -15.28
C VAL A 158 25.70 11.15 -15.93
N ARG A 159 24.58 10.56 -16.36
CA ARG A 159 24.52 9.30 -17.11
C ARG A 159 24.28 9.62 -18.58
N HIS A 160 25.07 9.00 -19.45
CA HIS A 160 25.05 9.30 -20.89
C HIS A 160 24.31 8.20 -21.64
N PHE A 161 23.53 8.61 -22.64
CA PHE A 161 22.98 7.69 -23.63
C PHE A 161 23.87 7.74 -24.88
N ASP A 162 24.28 6.57 -25.37
CA ASP A 162 25.15 6.51 -26.54
C ASP A 162 24.46 7.14 -27.76
N TYR A 163 25.23 7.93 -28.52
CA TYR A 163 24.83 8.53 -29.81
C TYR A 163 23.66 9.53 -29.75
N THR A 164 23.42 10.17 -28.61
CA THR A 164 22.37 11.20 -28.47
C THR A 164 22.88 12.41 -27.70
N ASP A 165 22.31 13.59 -27.95
CA ASP A 165 22.53 14.79 -27.14
C ASP A 165 21.59 14.79 -25.91
N ILE A 166 21.42 13.61 -25.32
CA ILE A 166 20.53 13.34 -24.19
C ILE A 166 21.36 12.80 -23.03
N VAL A 167 21.15 13.36 -21.85
CA VAL A 167 21.74 12.87 -20.60
C VAL A 167 20.66 12.60 -19.57
N ALA A 168 20.94 11.70 -18.64
CA ALA A 168 20.14 11.51 -17.44
C ALA A 168 20.93 12.02 -16.22
N LEU A 169 20.33 12.94 -15.47
CA LEU A 169 20.82 13.36 -14.17
C LEU A 169 20.16 12.47 -13.12
N GLN A 170 20.94 11.60 -12.48
CA GLN A 170 20.47 10.67 -11.46
C GLN A 170 20.89 11.12 -10.07
N THR A 171 20.08 10.88 -9.05
CA THR A 171 20.45 11.16 -7.65
C THR A 171 20.05 10.03 -6.71
N THR A 172 20.81 9.87 -5.64
CA THR A 172 20.45 9.02 -4.50
C THR A 172 19.78 9.81 -3.37
N LYS A 173 19.77 11.14 -3.45
CA LYS A 173 19.11 12.00 -2.49
C LYS A 173 17.61 12.03 -2.77
N PRO A 174 16.76 11.97 -1.74
CA PRO A 174 15.34 12.12 -1.94
C PRO A 174 15.02 13.60 -2.17
N ILE A 175 14.81 13.98 -3.43
CA ILE A 175 14.45 15.33 -3.86
C ILE A 175 13.18 15.29 -4.71
N ASN A 176 12.58 16.46 -4.92
CA ASN A 176 11.51 16.62 -5.90
C ASN A 176 12.12 16.70 -7.31
N THR A 177 12.20 15.55 -7.99
CA THR A 177 12.75 15.47 -9.35
C THR A 177 11.90 16.19 -10.39
N TYR A 178 10.62 16.45 -10.12
CA TYR A 178 9.76 17.28 -10.98
C TYR A 178 10.16 18.75 -10.92
N ALA A 179 10.36 19.30 -9.71
CA ALA A 179 10.87 20.65 -9.54
C ALA A 179 12.29 20.81 -10.09
N LEU A 180 13.14 19.79 -9.95
CA LEU A 180 14.47 19.77 -10.57
C LEU A 180 14.36 19.85 -12.10
N ALA A 181 13.48 19.06 -12.73
CA ALA A 181 13.25 19.11 -14.17
C ALA A 181 12.80 20.51 -14.61
N ASN A 182 11.80 21.09 -13.96
CA ASN A 182 11.33 22.44 -14.26
C ASN A 182 12.45 23.49 -14.12
N THR A 183 13.30 23.36 -13.09
CA THR A 183 14.44 24.26 -12.87
C THR A 183 15.47 24.13 -14.00
N LEU A 184 15.78 22.90 -14.42
CA LEU A 184 16.71 22.62 -15.50
C LEU A 184 16.24 23.20 -16.84
N GLU A 185 14.94 23.12 -17.16
CA GLU A 185 14.38 23.71 -18.39
C GLU A 185 14.57 25.22 -18.49
N THR A 186 14.80 25.92 -17.37
CA THR A 186 15.06 27.38 -17.39
C THR A 186 16.51 27.73 -17.78
N ILE A 187 17.41 26.75 -17.83
CA ILE A 187 18.84 26.98 -18.08
C ILE A 187 19.09 26.98 -19.60
N PRO A 188 19.65 28.06 -20.19
CA PRO A 188 20.04 28.07 -21.59
C PRO A 188 20.96 26.90 -21.93
N GLY A 189 20.64 26.13 -22.96
CA GLY A 189 21.33 24.88 -23.30
C GLY A 189 20.56 23.61 -22.98
N ILE A 190 19.45 23.74 -22.25
CA ILE A 190 18.50 22.65 -22.03
C ILE A 190 17.24 22.97 -22.84
N THR A 191 16.88 22.09 -23.76
CA THR A 191 15.69 22.26 -24.62
C THR A 191 14.44 21.60 -24.05
N ASN A 192 14.63 20.56 -23.23
CA ASN A 192 13.57 19.80 -22.59
C ASN A 192 14.17 19.03 -21.40
N ALA A 193 13.47 18.96 -20.28
CA ALA A 193 13.86 18.15 -19.14
C ALA A 193 12.64 17.44 -18.55
N LYS A 194 12.71 16.10 -18.49
CA LYS A 194 11.58 15.27 -18.05
C LYS A 194 12.02 14.22 -17.06
N VAL A 195 11.18 14.01 -16.07
CA VAL A 195 11.36 12.95 -15.09
C VAL A 195 11.28 11.58 -15.78
N LYS A 196 12.28 10.73 -15.55
CA LYS A 196 12.29 9.36 -16.09
C LYS A 196 11.25 8.53 -15.34
N LYS A 197 10.23 8.05 -16.05
CA LYS A 197 9.25 7.14 -15.45
C LYS A 197 9.93 5.82 -15.09
N GLY A 198 9.72 5.36 -13.86
CA GLY A 198 10.19 4.04 -13.41
C GLY A 198 9.56 2.92 -14.23
N VAL A 199 10.25 1.79 -14.33
CA VAL A 199 9.69 0.56 -14.88
C VAL A 199 8.79 -0.06 -13.82
N ASN A 200 7.54 -0.37 -14.16
CA ASN A 200 6.63 -1.07 -13.26
C ASN A 200 7.15 -2.49 -13.00
N ASN A 201 7.44 -2.83 -11.75
CA ASN A 201 7.84 -4.19 -11.36
C ASN A 201 6.62 -5.10 -11.22
N LEU A 202 6.81 -6.41 -11.50
CA LEU A 202 5.77 -7.45 -11.44
C LEU A 202 5.19 -7.71 -10.03
N LEU A 203 5.94 -7.31 -9.00
CA LEU A 203 5.50 -7.29 -7.61
C LEU A 203 5.42 -5.84 -7.15
N SER A 204 4.20 -5.37 -6.88
CA SER A 204 3.98 -4.02 -6.38
C SER A 204 3.84 -4.08 -4.86
N ARG A 205 4.95 -3.76 -4.18
CA ARG A 205 5.00 -3.42 -2.76
C ARG A 205 5.00 -1.90 -2.67
N ASP A 206 4.15 -1.35 -1.82
CA ASP A 206 4.12 0.09 -1.62
C ASP A 206 3.62 0.46 -0.22
N ILE A 207 3.99 1.66 0.19
CA ILE A 207 3.41 2.33 1.35
C ILE A 207 2.76 3.60 0.82
N GLU A 208 1.52 3.84 1.21
CA GLU A 208 0.82 5.10 1.01
C GLU A 208 0.60 5.77 2.36
N ALA A 209 0.61 7.11 2.36
CA ALA A 209 0.34 7.89 3.56
C ALA A 209 -0.75 8.92 3.28
N GLU A 210 -1.65 9.09 4.24
CA GLU A 210 -2.66 10.14 4.24
C GLU A 210 -2.59 10.90 5.58
N ILE A 211 -2.43 12.22 5.50
CA ILE A 211 -2.40 13.07 6.69
C ILE A 211 -3.84 13.40 7.08
N LYS A 212 -4.22 13.08 8.32
CA LYS A 212 -5.48 13.50 8.94
C LYS A 212 -5.19 14.46 10.08
N ASP A 213 -6.23 15.13 10.57
CA ASP A 213 -6.11 16.16 11.61
C ASP A 213 -5.38 15.66 12.86
N ASN A 214 -5.67 14.44 13.30
CA ASN A 214 -5.16 13.88 14.56
C ASN A 214 -4.23 12.67 14.39
N TYR A 215 -4.01 12.18 13.17
CA TYR A 215 -3.17 11.01 12.91
C TYR A 215 -2.68 10.96 11.47
N ILE A 216 -1.63 10.19 11.22
CA ILE A 216 -1.22 9.77 9.88
C ILE A 216 -1.71 8.34 9.66
N GLN A 217 -2.40 8.12 8.55
CA GLN A 217 -2.77 6.78 8.11
C GLN A 217 -1.69 6.25 7.17
N LEU A 218 -1.10 5.11 7.52
CA LEU A 218 -0.14 4.38 6.69
C LEU A 218 -0.82 3.12 6.15
N ASN A 219 -0.86 3.00 4.83
CA ASN A 219 -1.42 1.85 4.12
C ASN A 219 -0.29 1.09 3.43
N TYR A 220 0.04 -0.10 3.96
CA TYR A 220 1.03 -0.99 3.38
C TYR A 220 0.30 -1.95 2.44
N ARG A 221 0.76 -2.04 1.20
CA ARG A 221 0.14 -2.89 0.19
C ARG A 221 1.12 -3.89 -0.38
N LEU A 222 0.66 -5.11 -0.56
CA LEU A 222 1.30 -6.14 -1.36
C LEU A 222 0.34 -6.55 -2.47
N SER A 223 0.75 -6.36 -3.73
CA SER A 223 -0.04 -6.75 -4.90
C SER A 223 0.83 -7.48 -5.93
N LEU A 224 0.29 -8.56 -6.47
CA LEU A 224 0.81 -9.27 -7.64
C LEU A 224 0.30 -8.55 -8.89
N SER A 225 1.18 -8.13 -9.80
CA SER A 225 0.80 -7.26 -10.91
C SER A 225 0.46 -8.00 -12.22
N ASP A 226 0.34 -9.33 -12.20
CA ASP A 226 0.25 -10.18 -13.39
C ASP A 226 -0.90 -11.21 -13.41
N CYS A 227 -1.79 -11.27 -12.40
CA CYS A 227 -2.93 -12.19 -12.52
C CYS A 227 -4.02 -11.62 -13.43
N VAL A 228 -4.26 -12.32 -14.53
CA VAL A 228 -5.37 -12.12 -15.47
C VAL A 228 -6.75 -12.37 -14.80
N SER A 229 -6.78 -12.95 -13.60
CA SER A 229 -7.99 -13.19 -12.81
C SER A 229 -7.77 -13.01 -11.29
N GLY A 230 -8.13 -11.84 -10.75
CA GLY A 230 -8.46 -11.65 -9.33
C GLY A 230 -7.34 -11.84 -8.29
N CYS A 231 -6.13 -11.27 -8.49
CA CYS A 231 -5.09 -11.37 -7.47
C CYS A 231 -5.57 -10.85 -6.11
N SER A 232 -5.28 -11.62 -5.06
CA SER A 232 -5.35 -11.15 -3.68
C SER A 232 -4.32 -10.02 -3.49
N ALA A 233 -4.80 -8.85 -3.07
CA ALA A 233 -3.94 -7.81 -2.54
C ALA A 233 -4.07 -7.84 -1.01
N GLU A 234 -2.94 -8.02 -0.33
CA GLU A 234 -2.90 -7.90 1.13
C GLU A 234 -2.65 -6.43 1.48
N ASN A 235 -3.41 -5.91 2.44
CA ASN A 235 -3.32 -4.52 2.88
C ASN A 235 -3.34 -4.45 4.41
N TRP A 236 -2.40 -3.69 4.96
CA TRP A 236 -2.31 -3.40 6.39
C TRP A 236 -2.43 -1.90 6.61
N VAL A 237 -3.37 -1.50 7.45
CA VAL A 237 -3.63 -0.09 7.75
C VAL A 237 -3.28 0.22 9.20
N PHE A 238 -2.36 1.16 9.37
CA PHE A 238 -1.95 1.69 10.67
C PHE A 238 -2.36 3.16 10.76
N GLN A 239 -2.85 3.57 11.92
CA GLN A 239 -2.97 4.97 12.30
C GLN A 239 -1.88 5.27 13.32
N VAL A 240 -1.14 6.36 13.11
CA VAL A 240 -0.15 6.85 14.05
C VAL A 240 -0.55 8.25 14.46
N ASP A 241 -0.85 8.46 15.75
CA ASP A 241 -1.18 9.79 16.26
C ASP A 241 0.07 10.66 16.48
N SER A 242 -0.14 11.91 16.91
CA SER A 242 0.94 12.87 17.17
C SER A 242 1.89 12.47 18.31
N GLU A 243 1.49 11.52 19.16
CA GLU A 243 2.31 10.98 20.26
C GLU A 243 3.10 9.73 19.81
N GLY A 244 2.95 9.31 18.56
CA GLY A 244 3.57 8.10 18.02
C GLY A 244 2.86 6.82 18.43
N LYS A 245 1.66 6.90 19.03
CA LYS A 245 0.89 5.71 19.38
C LYS A 245 0.27 5.14 18.11
N VAL A 246 0.51 3.84 17.92
CA VAL A 246 0.07 3.12 16.75
C VAL A 246 -1.21 2.34 17.05
N LYS A 247 -2.23 2.57 16.24
CA LYS A 247 -3.44 1.75 16.19
C LYS A 247 -3.49 1.01 14.86
N TYR A 248 -3.40 -0.31 14.93
CA TYR A 248 -3.71 -1.15 13.78
C TYR A 248 -5.22 -1.22 13.57
N LEU A 249 -5.68 -0.94 12.35
CA LEU A 249 -7.11 -0.88 12.02
C LEU A 249 -7.69 -2.19 11.48
N GLU A 250 -6.92 -3.28 11.53
CA GLU A 250 -7.19 -4.60 10.93
C GLU A 250 -6.54 -4.78 9.55
N GLU A 251 -6.30 -6.06 9.23
CA GLU A 251 -5.94 -6.51 7.90
C GLU A 251 -7.21 -6.29 7.10
N ILE A 252 -7.17 -5.50 6.03
CA ILE A 252 -8.29 -5.56 5.09
C ILE A 252 -8.07 -6.87 4.34
N ASN A 253 -8.40 -7.97 5.01
CA ASN A 253 -8.47 -9.28 4.41
C ASN A 253 -9.66 -9.20 3.47
N LEU A 254 -9.38 -8.87 2.21
CA LEU A 254 -10.39 -8.92 1.17
C LEU A 254 -10.68 -10.39 0.78
N GLU A 255 -10.69 -11.31 1.74
CA GLU A 255 -11.39 -12.61 1.64
C GLU A 255 -12.92 -12.43 1.58
N SER A 256 -13.36 -11.17 1.54
CA SER A 256 -14.72 -10.79 1.24
C SER A 256 -14.77 -10.33 -0.21
N GLY A 257 -15.84 -10.68 -0.91
CA GLY A 257 -15.92 -10.28 -2.30
C GLY A 257 -17.09 -10.84 -3.05
N ILE A 258 -16.96 -10.81 -4.38
CA ILE A 258 -17.93 -11.39 -5.29
C ILE A 258 -17.18 -12.38 -6.17
N LYS A 259 -17.76 -13.55 -6.38
CA LYS A 259 -17.26 -14.53 -7.34
C LYS A 259 -18.40 -15.13 -8.16
N GLY A 260 -18.08 -15.75 -9.28
CA GLY A 260 -19.04 -16.58 -9.99
C GLY A 260 -18.75 -16.68 -11.46
N ARG A 261 -19.79 -16.85 -12.28
CA ARG A 261 -19.65 -17.16 -13.70
C ARG A 261 -20.47 -16.24 -14.59
N SER A 262 -19.96 -16.02 -15.77
CA SER A 262 -20.52 -15.22 -16.84
C SER A 262 -20.67 -16.13 -18.05
N LEU A 263 -21.91 -16.36 -18.49
CA LEU A 263 -22.28 -17.44 -19.41
C LEU A 263 -23.23 -16.94 -20.49
N PHE A 264 -22.95 -17.27 -21.76
CA PHE A 264 -23.93 -17.25 -22.83
C PHE A 264 -24.83 -18.47 -22.74
N ILE A 265 -26.14 -18.24 -22.87
CA ILE A 265 -27.15 -19.26 -23.02
C ILE A 265 -27.81 -19.02 -24.38
N THR A 266 -27.59 -19.93 -25.30
CA THR A 266 -28.14 -19.84 -26.65
C THR A 266 -29.21 -20.90 -26.82
N SER A 267 -30.43 -20.47 -27.16
CA SER A 267 -31.51 -21.35 -27.59
C SER A 267 -31.58 -21.32 -29.12
N GLY A 268 -31.38 -22.46 -29.77
CA GLY A 268 -31.44 -22.54 -31.23
C GLY A 268 -32.87 -22.62 -31.77
N GLY A 269 -33.19 -21.78 -32.76
CA GLY A 269 -34.29 -21.97 -33.72
C GLY A 269 -35.70 -21.59 -33.24
N ALA A 270 -36.65 -21.67 -34.17
CA ALA A 270 -38.09 -21.49 -33.90
C ALA A 270 -38.53 -22.41 -32.74
N PRO A 271 -39.44 -21.94 -31.85
CA PRO A 271 -39.85 -22.69 -30.68
C PRO A 271 -40.29 -24.11 -31.11
N PRO A 272 -39.58 -25.16 -30.69
CA PRO A 272 -39.99 -26.50 -31.04
C PRO A 272 -41.38 -26.79 -30.43
N PRO A 273 -42.14 -27.73 -30.99
CA PRO A 273 -43.37 -28.19 -30.38
C PRO A 273 -43.14 -28.55 -28.89
N PRO A 274 -44.12 -28.35 -27.98
CA PRO A 274 -43.96 -28.52 -26.53
C PRO A 274 -43.36 -29.87 -26.06
N TRP A 275 -43.35 -30.88 -26.92
CA TRP A 275 -42.85 -32.23 -26.66
C TRP A 275 -41.42 -32.50 -27.15
N LEU A 276 -40.76 -31.54 -27.80
CA LEU A 276 -39.38 -31.66 -28.27
C LEU A 276 -38.41 -30.95 -27.32
N PRO A 277 -37.33 -31.61 -26.86
CA PRO A 277 -36.33 -30.98 -26.01
C PRO A 277 -35.67 -29.81 -26.76
N GLN A 278 -35.55 -28.67 -26.10
CA GLN A 278 -34.79 -27.54 -26.63
C GLN A 278 -33.29 -27.81 -26.50
N ASN A 279 -32.55 -27.59 -27.58
CA ASN A 279 -31.09 -27.59 -27.54
C ASN A 279 -30.62 -26.26 -26.94
N ILE A 280 -30.18 -26.31 -25.69
CA ILE A 280 -29.58 -25.18 -24.98
C ILE A 280 -28.06 -25.35 -25.03
N THR A 281 -27.38 -24.38 -25.64
CA THR A 281 -25.91 -24.32 -25.62
C THR A 281 -25.47 -23.31 -24.57
N ILE A 282 -24.59 -23.72 -23.65
CA ILE A 282 -23.99 -22.84 -22.64
C ILE A 282 -22.51 -22.63 -22.98
N ALA A 283 -22.08 -21.37 -23.08
CA ALA A 283 -20.68 -21.01 -23.36
C ALA A 283 -20.18 -19.92 -22.40
N PRO A 284 -18.87 -19.82 -22.13
CA PRO A 284 -18.28 -18.70 -21.39
C PRO A 284 -18.56 -17.32 -22.01
N ALA A 285 -18.86 -16.31 -21.19
CA ALA A 285 -18.99 -14.92 -21.62
C ALA A 285 -17.94 -14.03 -20.93
N VAL A 286 -17.11 -13.35 -21.72
CA VAL A 286 -16.00 -12.51 -21.24
C VAL A 286 -16.32 -11.01 -21.22
N TYR A 287 -17.60 -10.65 -21.12
CA TYR A 287 -17.99 -9.24 -21.02
C TYR A 287 -17.62 -8.66 -19.66
N ALA A 288 -17.09 -7.45 -19.68
CA ALA A 288 -16.73 -6.75 -18.46
C ALA A 288 -17.96 -6.39 -17.63
N ILE A 289 -17.77 -6.27 -16.32
CA ILE A 289 -18.82 -5.94 -15.37
C ILE A 289 -18.31 -4.77 -14.51
N ALA A 290 -18.94 -3.60 -14.63
CA ALA A 290 -18.65 -2.45 -13.78
C ALA A 290 -19.29 -2.65 -12.40
N VAL A 291 -18.55 -2.32 -11.34
CA VAL A 291 -19.01 -2.46 -9.95
C VAL A 291 -19.09 -1.09 -9.31
N TYR A 292 -20.28 -0.72 -8.85
CA TYR A 292 -20.58 0.54 -8.18
C TYR A 292 -20.88 0.31 -6.69
N ASN A 293 -20.48 1.23 -5.83
CA ASN A 293 -20.91 1.22 -4.43
C ASN A 293 -22.33 1.81 -4.28
N GLN A 294 -22.84 1.84 -3.04
CA GLN A 294 -24.13 2.47 -2.71
C GLN A 294 -24.25 3.95 -3.09
N THR A 295 -23.13 4.68 -3.23
CA THR A 295 -23.15 6.10 -3.61
C THR A 295 -23.11 6.30 -5.13
N GLY A 296 -23.16 5.23 -5.92
CA GLY A 296 -23.05 5.27 -7.38
C GLY A 296 -21.64 5.54 -7.91
N LYS A 297 -20.59 5.51 -7.06
CA LYS A 297 -19.20 5.62 -7.50
C LYS A 297 -18.72 4.25 -7.98
N GLN A 298 -18.16 4.21 -9.18
CA GLN A 298 -17.50 3.00 -9.68
C GLN A 298 -16.27 2.69 -8.81
N VAL A 299 -16.22 1.48 -8.26
CA VAL A 299 -15.17 1.01 -7.36
C VAL A 299 -14.16 0.14 -8.09
N THR A 300 -14.64 -0.70 -9.01
CA THR A 300 -13.79 -1.59 -9.81
C THR A 300 -14.52 -2.04 -11.07
N ARG A 301 -13.81 -2.78 -11.93
CA ARG A 301 -14.31 -3.39 -13.16
C ARG A 301 -13.78 -4.81 -13.24
N ILE A 302 -14.68 -5.78 -13.43
CA ILE A 302 -14.36 -7.20 -13.50
C ILE A 302 -14.30 -7.62 -14.97
N ILE A 303 -13.31 -8.44 -15.34
CA ILE A 303 -13.26 -9.11 -16.64
C ILE A 303 -13.25 -10.62 -16.36
N PRO A 304 -14.31 -11.37 -16.73
CA PRO A 304 -14.30 -12.82 -16.61
C PRO A 304 -13.19 -13.46 -17.44
N ASP A 305 -12.63 -14.57 -16.97
CA ASP A 305 -11.62 -15.36 -17.68
C ASP A 305 -12.20 -16.13 -18.87
N GLU A 306 -11.35 -16.86 -19.59
CA GLU A 306 -11.73 -17.69 -20.74
C GLU A 306 -12.80 -18.75 -20.44
N ASN A 307 -12.95 -19.15 -19.18
CA ASN A 307 -13.98 -20.09 -18.70
C ASN A 307 -15.25 -19.37 -18.20
N GLY A 308 -15.27 -18.05 -18.32
CA GLY A 308 -16.33 -17.15 -17.88
C GLY A 308 -16.32 -16.96 -16.37
N SER A 309 -15.28 -17.41 -15.66
CA SER A 309 -15.21 -17.31 -14.21
C SER A 309 -14.63 -15.96 -13.79
N PHE A 310 -15.07 -15.45 -12.65
CA PHE A 310 -14.50 -14.24 -12.07
C PHE A 310 -14.52 -14.28 -10.55
N GLN A 311 -13.57 -13.56 -9.96
CA GLN A 311 -13.50 -13.29 -8.53
C GLN A 311 -12.94 -11.88 -8.33
N VAL A 312 -13.57 -11.11 -7.44
CA VAL A 312 -13.12 -9.78 -7.06
C VAL A 312 -13.25 -9.59 -5.56
N ASN A 313 -12.22 -8.99 -5.01
CA ASN A 313 -12.03 -8.70 -3.60
C ASN A 313 -12.65 -7.33 -3.27
N LEU A 314 -13.61 -7.29 -2.35
CA LEU A 314 -14.36 -6.08 -2.00
C LEU A 314 -14.53 -5.96 -0.48
N LYS A 315 -14.57 -4.74 0.03
CA LYS A 315 -14.91 -4.49 1.44
C LYS A 315 -16.36 -4.92 1.72
N PRO A 316 -16.70 -5.25 2.97
CA PRO A 316 -18.10 -5.46 3.34
C PRO A 316 -18.95 -4.24 2.97
N GLY A 317 -20.11 -4.47 2.36
CA GLY A 317 -20.95 -3.40 1.83
C GLY A 317 -21.90 -3.88 0.75
N VAL A 318 -22.70 -2.96 0.23
CA VAL A 318 -23.63 -3.24 -0.86
C VAL A 318 -23.07 -2.66 -2.17
N TYR A 319 -23.15 -3.45 -3.22
CA TYR A 319 -22.64 -3.11 -4.53
C TYR A 319 -23.68 -3.35 -5.62
N HIS A 320 -23.62 -2.55 -6.67
CA HIS A 320 -24.41 -2.72 -7.89
C HIS A 320 -23.48 -3.13 -9.03
N LEU A 321 -23.77 -4.26 -9.68
CA LEU A 321 -23.00 -4.81 -10.78
C LEU A 321 -23.72 -4.59 -12.10
N HIS A 322 -23.01 -3.97 -13.04
CA HIS A 322 -23.53 -3.56 -14.34
C HIS A 322 -22.71 -4.24 -15.44
N PRO A 323 -23.26 -5.26 -16.12
CA PRO A 323 -22.62 -5.85 -17.29
C PRO A 323 -22.45 -4.80 -18.40
N GLU A 324 -21.21 -4.60 -18.83
CA GLU A 324 -20.85 -3.76 -19.97
C GLU A 324 -21.01 -4.58 -21.26
N SER A 325 -22.23 -4.97 -21.62
CA SER A 325 -22.43 -5.52 -22.96
C SER A 325 -22.43 -4.36 -23.96
N SER A 326 -21.47 -4.32 -24.88
CA SER A 326 -21.72 -3.63 -26.15
C SER A 326 -22.82 -4.43 -26.83
N ALA A 327 -24.00 -3.84 -27.04
CA ALA A 327 -25.07 -4.47 -27.80
C ALA A 327 -24.55 -4.78 -29.22
N ARG A 328 -24.01 -5.99 -29.44
CA ARG A 328 -23.98 -6.55 -30.78
C ARG A 328 -25.43 -6.83 -31.16
N GLU A 329 -25.82 -6.46 -32.37
CA GLU A 329 -27.16 -6.75 -32.90
C GLU A 329 -27.48 -8.24 -32.72
N GLY A 330 -28.59 -8.55 -32.05
CA GLY A 330 -29.04 -9.94 -31.80
C GLY A 330 -28.85 -10.50 -30.38
N PHE A 331 -28.15 -9.80 -29.48
CA PHE A 331 -28.03 -10.23 -28.08
C PHE A 331 -29.06 -9.54 -27.19
N SER A 332 -29.88 -10.31 -26.46
CA SER A 332 -30.74 -9.79 -25.41
C SER A 332 -30.26 -10.28 -24.05
N LEU A 333 -29.75 -9.37 -23.24
CA LEU A 333 -29.59 -9.62 -21.82
C LEU A 333 -30.98 -9.90 -21.25
N SER A 334 -31.28 -11.15 -20.82
CA SER A 334 -32.51 -11.37 -20.05
C SER A 334 -32.46 -10.66 -18.70
N ASN A 335 -31.25 -10.31 -18.25
CA ASN A 335 -30.98 -9.52 -17.05
C ASN A 335 -30.33 -8.19 -17.48
N LYS A 336 -31.11 -7.28 -18.05
CA LYS A 336 -30.72 -5.86 -18.11
C LYS A 336 -30.56 -5.23 -16.72
N ASP A 337 -30.98 -5.96 -15.69
CA ASP A 337 -31.04 -5.47 -14.33
C ASP A 337 -29.67 -5.57 -13.68
N GLN A 338 -29.18 -4.39 -13.32
CA GLN A 338 -28.15 -4.18 -12.33
C GLN A 338 -28.36 -5.17 -11.17
N LYS A 339 -27.35 -5.99 -10.88
CA LYS A 339 -27.46 -6.89 -9.73
C LYS A 339 -26.98 -6.18 -8.49
N GLN A 340 -27.83 -6.11 -7.47
CA GLN A 340 -27.40 -5.69 -6.15
C GLN A 340 -26.85 -6.90 -5.39
N VAL A 341 -25.70 -6.74 -4.75
CA VAL A 341 -25.08 -7.78 -3.94
C VAL A 341 -24.59 -7.19 -2.63
N THR A 342 -24.79 -7.92 -1.54
CA THR A 342 -24.17 -7.62 -0.26
C THR A 342 -22.94 -8.48 -0.10
N VAL A 343 -21.81 -7.83 0.15
CA VAL A 343 -20.55 -8.47 0.53
C VAL A 343 -20.47 -8.44 2.06
N THR A 344 -20.27 -9.60 2.66
CA THR A 344 -20.12 -9.78 4.10
C THR A 344 -18.66 -10.06 4.42
N GLN A 345 -18.18 -9.60 5.58
CA GLN A 345 -16.81 -9.84 6.03
C GLN A 345 -16.48 -11.33 6.06
N GLY A 346 -15.33 -11.70 5.50
CA GLY A 346 -14.82 -13.06 5.37
C GLY A 346 -15.58 -13.96 4.39
N GLN A 347 -16.42 -13.41 3.50
CA GLN A 347 -17.25 -14.22 2.60
C GLN A 347 -17.27 -13.70 1.14
N TYR A 348 -17.21 -14.65 0.20
CA TYR A 348 -17.51 -14.37 -1.20
C TYR A 348 -18.98 -14.65 -1.53
N THR A 349 -19.68 -13.61 -1.95
CA THR A 349 -21.04 -13.76 -2.48
C THR A 349 -20.97 -14.28 -3.91
N THR A 350 -21.58 -15.44 -4.16
CA THR A 350 -21.56 -16.08 -5.49
C THR A 350 -22.67 -15.52 -6.36
N ILE A 351 -22.34 -15.08 -7.58
CA ILE A 351 -23.30 -14.50 -8.53
C ILE A 351 -23.03 -14.96 -9.96
N ASN A 352 -24.09 -15.29 -10.71
CA ASN A 352 -23.97 -15.68 -12.12
C ASN A 352 -24.60 -14.62 -13.05
N PHE A 353 -23.92 -14.31 -14.15
CA PHE A 353 -24.42 -13.50 -15.25
C PHE A 353 -24.75 -14.40 -16.44
N ASN A 354 -26.02 -14.43 -16.83
CA ASN A 354 -26.49 -15.22 -17.95
C ASN A 354 -26.92 -14.27 -19.08
N TYR A 355 -26.29 -14.41 -20.24
CA TYR A 355 -26.55 -13.63 -21.45
C TYR A 355 -27.35 -14.50 -22.41
N PHE A 356 -28.55 -14.09 -22.80
CA PHE A 356 -29.37 -14.88 -23.70
C PHE A 356 -29.13 -14.44 -25.14
N VAL A 357 -28.92 -15.42 -26.02
CA VAL A 357 -28.75 -15.17 -27.44
C VAL A 357 -29.92 -15.82 -28.15
N ALA A 358 -30.81 -14.99 -28.70
CA ALA A 358 -31.82 -15.47 -29.63
C ALA A 358 -31.11 -15.60 -30.99
N MET A 359 -30.87 -16.83 -31.44
CA MET A 359 -30.47 -17.02 -32.83
C MET A 359 -31.67 -16.64 -33.72
N PRO A 360 -31.47 -15.82 -34.77
CA PRO A 360 -32.53 -15.48 -35.72
C PRO A 360 -33.07 -16.69 -36.48
#